data_AF-A0AAW2ART7-F1
#
_entry.id   AF-A0AAW2ART7-F1
#
_cell.length_a   1.000
_cell.length_b   1.000
_cell.length_c   1.000
_cell.angle_alpha   90.00
_cell.angle_beta   90.00
_cell.angle_gamma   90.00
#
_symmetry.space_group_name_H-M   'P 1'
#
loop_
_entity.id
_entity.type
_entity.pdbx_description
1 polymer ?
#
loop_
_entity_poly.entity_id
_entity_poly.type
_entity_poly.pdbx_seq_one_letter_code
_entity_poly.pdbx_strand_id
1 'polypeptide(L)' 'RKPVKKKNWQKVEVDAVEKHMMHFIESCRVPGKAACDLCLKSEPEALKRRDWLAIKFYIKNRISSLQRKN' A
#
# COMPACT_ATOMS: atom_id res chain seq x y z
N ARG A 1 -3.76 25.53 -0.70
CA ARG A 1 -3.54 24.06 -0.64
C ARG A 1 -2.04 23.82 -0.73
N LYS A 2 -1.36 23.33 0.32
CA LYS A 2 0.07 22.99 0.24
C LYS A 2 0.22 21.81 -0.73
N PRO A 3 1.12 21.84 -1.74
CA PRO A 3 1.36 20.68 -2.57
C PRO A 3 1.94 19.59 -1.66
N VAL A 4 1.12 18.57 -1.37
CA VAL A 4 1.58 17.37 -0.69
C VAL A 4 2.64 16.78 -1.61
N LYS A 5 3.92 17.01 -1.30
CA LYS A 5 5.04 16.33 -1.95
C LYS A 5 4.68 14.85 -1.92
N LYS A 6 4.35 14.29 -3.08
CA LYS A 6 4.03 12.87 -3.22
C LYS A 6 5.26 12.14 -2.70
N LYS A 7 5.24 11.69 -1.44
CA LYS A 7 6.35 10.93 -0.87
C LYS A 7 6.39 9.63 -1.65
N ASN A 8 7.30 9.56 -2.62
CA ASN A 8 7.58 8.38 -3.40
C ASN A 8 7.75 7.21 -2.41
N TRP A 9 6.95 6.17 -2.62
CA TRP A 9 7.11 4.93 -1.88
C TRP A 9 8.54 4.44 -2.08
N GLN A 10 9.27 4.28 -0.97
CA GLN A 10 10.62 3.75 -1.01
C GLN A 10 10.55 2.27 -1.38
N LYS A 11 11.62 1.74 -2.00
CA LYS A 11 11.66 0.34 -2.40
C LYS A 11 11.40 -0.61 -1.23
N VAL A 12 11.90 -0.28 -0.04
CA VAL A 12 11.62 -1.03 1.21
C VAL A 12 10.15 -1.00 1.62
N GLU A 13 9.47 0.15 1.45
CA GLU A 13 8.05 0.29 1.76
C GLU A 13 7.19 -0.50 0.76
N VAL A 14 7.58 -0.44 -0.53
CA VAL A 14 6.90 -1.18 -1.60
C VAL A 14 7.06 -2.68 -1.39
N ASP A 15 8.28 -3.16 -1.16
CA ASP A 15 8.57 -4.58 -0.97
C ASP A 15 7.80 -5.15 0.22
N ALA A 16 7.80 -4.45 1.36
CA ALA A 16 7.03 -4.83 2.55
C ALA A 16 5.52 -4.94 2.28
N VAL A 17 4.93 -3.93 1.62
CA VAL A 17 3.49 -3.93 1.31
C VAL A 17 3.15 -4.98 0.27
N GLU A 18 3.92 -5.10 -0.81
CA GLU A 18 3.65 -6.08 -1.85
C GLU A 18 3.82 -7.50 -1.29
N LYS A 19 4.86 -7.79 -0.51
CA LYS A 19 5.04 -9.11 0.13
C LYS A 19 3.83 -9.55 0.97
N HIS A 20 3.22 -8.63 1.72
CA HIS A 20 2.05 -8.95 2.54
C HIS A 20 0.70 -8.80 1.82
N MET A 21 0.59 -7.94 0.82
CA MET A 21 -0.68 -7.55 0.19
C MET A 21 -0.74 -7.79 -1.32
N MET A 22 0.21 -8.53 -1.89
CA MET A 22 0.24 -8.96 -3.30
C MET A 22 -1.10 -9.56 -3.71
N HIS A 23 -1.61 -10.48 -2.89
CA HIS A 23 -2.85 -11.20 -3.13
C HIS A 23 -4.07 -10.27 -3.29
N PHE A 24 -4.10 -9.14 -2.57
CA PHE A 24 -5.15 -8.12 -2.72
C PHE A 24 -5.03 -7.39 -4.06
N ILE A 25 -3.81 -7.07 -4.50
CA ILE A 25 -3.54 -6.41 -5.77
C ILE A 25 -3.92 -7.33 -6.94
N GLU A 26 -3.49 -8.59 -6.90
CA GLU A 26 -3.79 -9.60 -7.92
C GLU A 26 -5.27 -9.94 -8.00
N SER A 27 -5.94 -10.06 -6.84
CA SER A 27 -7.39 -10.27 -6.77
C SER A 27 -8.20 -9.00 -7.04
N CYS A 28 -7.55 -7.88 -7.39
CA CYS A 28 -8.18 -6.57 -7.58
C CYS A 28 -9.07 -6.13 -6.40
N ARG A 29 -8.74 -6.54 -5.18
CA ARG A 29 -9.53 -6.31 -3.97
C ARG A 29 -8.80 -5.35 -3.04
N VAL A 30 -9.47 -4.28 -2.63
CA VAL A 30 -8.87 -3.32 -1.68
C VAL A 30 -8.91 -3.89 -0.26
N PRO A 31 -7.79 -3.89 0.50
CA PRO A 31 -7.77 -4.38 1.87
C PRO A 31 -8.58 -3.49 2.81
N GLY A 32 -9.19 -4.11 3.82
CA GLY A 32 -9.83 -3.43 4.94
C GLY A 32 -8.81 -2.93 5.97
N LYS A 33 -9.29 -2.17 6.97
CA LYS A 33 -8.43 -1.63 8.04
C LYS A 33 -7.63 -2.73 8.75
N ALA A 34 -8.25 -3.84 9.10
CA ALA A 34 -7.61 -4.94 9.82
C ALA A 34 -6.41 -5.52 9.07
N ALA A 35 -6.54 -5.71 7.75
CA ALA A 35 -5.44 -6.21 6.93
C ALA A 35 -4.30 -5.19 6.85
N CYS A 36 -4.60 -3.89 6.68
CA CYS A 36 -3.57 -2.86 6.67
C CYS A 36 -2.86 -2.72 8.03
N ASP A 37 -3.60 -2.87 9.13
CA ASP A 37 -3.06 -2.85 10.50
C ASP A 37 -2.13 -4.04 10.75
N LEU A 38 -2.49 -5.23 10.24
CA LEU A 38 -1.63 -6.41 10.26
C LEU A 38 -0.33 -6.18 9.48
N CYS A 39 -0.42 -5.58 8.29
CA CYS A 39 0.76 -5.25 7.49
C CYS A 39 1.69 -4.27 8.22
N LEU A 40 1.13 -3.25 8.88
CA LEU A 40 1.92 -2.31 9.71
C LEU A 40 2.59 -2.99 10.91
N LYS A 41 1.93 -3.98 11.51
CA LYS A 41 2.46 -4.74 12.65
C LYS A 41 3.54 -5.74 12.24
N SER A 42 3.42 -6.34 11.05
CA SER A 42 4.44 -7.24 10.52
C SER A 42 5.69 -6.49 10.08
N GLU A 43 5.51 -5.30 9.49
CA GLU A 43 6.61 -4.50 8.93
C GLU A 43 6.68 -3.09 9.57
N PRO A 44 6.86 -3.00 10.91
CA PRO A 44 6.82 -1.73 11.61
C PRO A 44 8.00 -0.84 11.24
N GLU A 45 9.15 -1.42 10.91
CA GLU A 45 10.36 -0.66 10.59
C GLU A 45 10.29 -0.01 9.20
N ALA A 46 9.81 -0.75 8.21
CA ALA A 46 9.62 -0.26 6.85
C ALA A 46 8.48 0.77 6.78
N LEU A 47 7.38 0.55 7.51
CA LEU A 47 6.17 1.37 7.42
C LEU A 47 5.98 2.37 8.57
N LYS A 48 7.00 2.60 9.41
CA LYS A 48 6.94 3.54 10.55
C LYS A 48 6.49 4.96 10.21
N ARG A 49 6.63 5.38 8.95
CA ARG A 49 6.25 6.71 8.45
C ARG A 49 4.92 6.70 7.67
N ARG A 50 4.21 5.58 7.65
CA ARG A 50 3.00 5.37 6.85
C ARG A 50 1.84 4.92 7.73
N ASP A 51 0.66 5.41 7.37
CA ASP A 51 -0.60 4.98 7.98
C ASP A 51 -1.28 3.90 7.15
N TRP A 52 -2.22 3.18 7.77
CA TRP A 52 -3.06 2.18 7.10
C TRP A 52 -3.83 2.78 5.91
N LEU A 53 -4.18 4.07 5.98
CA LEU A 53 -4.77 4.83 4.88
C LEU A 53 -3.81 4.93 3.69
N ALA A 54 -2.52 5.20 3.93
CA ALA A 54 -1.52 5.29 2.87
C ALA A 54 -1.38 3.94 2.15
N ILE A 55 -1.33 2.84 2.90
CA ILE A 55 -1.30 1.46 2.35
C ILE A 55 -2.55 1.19 1.52
N LYS A 56 -3.74 1.50 2.05
CA LYS A 56 -5.01 1.35 1.33
C LYS A 56 -5.01 2.11 0.00
N PHE A 57 -4.58 3.37 0.01
CA PHE A 57 -4.50 4.19 -1.21
C PHE A 57 -3.45 3.66 -2.19
N TYR A 58 -2.31 3.19 -1.71
CA TYR A 58 -1.30 2.57 -2.55
C TYR A 58 -1.84 1.35 -3.29
N ILE A 59 -2.50 0.44 -2.58
CA ILE A 59 -3.07 -0.77 -3.18
C ILE A 59 -4.20 -0.42 -4.14
N LYS A 60 -5.11 0.49 -3.76
CA LYS A 60 -6.14 0.99 -4.68
C LYS A 60 -5.54 1.54 -5.96
N ASN A 61 -4.45 2.32 -5.87
CA ASN A 61 -3.77 2.88 -7.03
C ASN A 61 -3.08 1.81 -7.87
N ARG A 62 -2.47 0.79 -7.26
CA ARG A 62 -1.88 -0.37 -7.97
C ARG A 62 -2.95 -1.14 -8.73
N ILE A 63 -4.07 -1.46 -8.09
CA ILE A 63 -5.22 -2.12 -8.72
C ILE A 63 -5.73 -1.29 -9.91
N SER A 64 -6.00 0.01 -9.72
CA SER A 64 -6.45 0.88 -10.81
C SER A 64 -5.44 0.99 -11.95
N SER A 65 -4.14 0.92 -11.64
CA SER A 65 -3.08 0.91 -12.64
C SER A 65 -3.00 -0.41 -13.41
N LEU A 66 -3.27 -1.55 -12.77
CA LEU A 66 -3.34 -2.86 -13.40
C LEU A 66 -4.58 -2.97 -14.29
N GLN A 67 -5.74 -2.57 -13.77
CA GLN A 67 -7.00 -2.54 -14.52
C GLN A 67 -6.95 -1.64 -15.77
N ARG A 68 -6.15 -0.58 -15.75
CA ARG A 68 -5.96 0.30 -16.92
C ARG A 68 -4.97 -0.25 -17.94
N LYS A 69 -4.13 -1.20 -17.57
CA LYS A 69 -3.13 -1.82 -18.44
C LYS A 69 -3.64 -3.09 -19.13
N ASN A 70 -4.77 -3.62 -18.66
CA ASN A 70 -5.41 -4.83 -19.16
C ASN A 70 -6.61 -4.48 -20.04
#